data_AF-A0A524IX09-F1
#
_entry.id   AF-A0A524IX09-F1
#
_cell.length_a   1.000
_cell.length_b   1.000
_cell.length_c   1.000
_cell.angle_alpha   90.00
_cell.angle_beta   90.00
_cell.angle_gamma   90.00
#
_symmetry.space_group_name_H-M   'P 1'
#
loop_
_entity.id
_entity.type
_entity.pdbx_description
1 polymer ?
#
loop_
_entity_poly.entity_id
_entity_poly.type
_entity_poly.pdbx_seq_one_letter_code
_entity_poly.pdbx_strand_id
1 'polypeptide(L)'
;MTVEVPTRAGGWGVSDDGATVTWTVADGRKGRRWREVVNDGSGVRHSLLLESGLDRRFSHVELARADGLWTAHPEPDGTLHGHHVNRSDDGVRHIEGLHFGPEAVFIIEGSPLSLAAVAWSMGSLIEVGDHADALAVVIQLDGAIESTTERLDRRSATIWHVGEGRPIEIDEAGLPMLRGAQIRPLERR
;
A
#
# COMPACT_ATOMS: atom_id res chain seq x y z
N MET A 1 -8.30 18.54 -22.47
CA MET A 1 -8.32 17.10 -22.77
C MET A 1 -8.58 16.39 -21.45
N THR A 2 -9.68 15.66 -21.33
CA THR A 2 -9.89 14.74 -20.21
C THR A 2 -8.94 13.57 -20.35
N VAL A 3 -8.04 13.39 -19.40
CA VAL A 3 -7.17 12.20 -19.34
C VAL A 3 -8.05 11.03 -18.91
N GLU A 4 -8.20 10.02 -19.76
CA GLU A 4 -8.87 8.77 -19.40
C GLU A 4 -8.05 8.06 -18.31
N VAL A 5 -8.64 7.87 -17.14
CA VAL A 5 -8.04 7.12 -16.04
C VAL A 5 -8.12 5.63 -16.38
N PRO A 6 -7.00 4.91 -16.52
CA PRO A 6 -7.02 3.49 -16.86
C PRO A 6 -7.68 2.67 -15.74
N THR A 7 -8.58 1.74 -16.09
CA THR A 7 -9.14 0.78 -15.13
C THR A 7 -8.16 -0.30 -14.74
N ARG A 8 -7.20 -0.60 -15.62
CA ARG A 8 -6.11 -1.52 -15.32
C ARG A 8 -4.82 -0.95 -15.87
N ALA A 9 -3.79 -0.96 -15.04
CA ALA A 9 -2.45 -0.55 -15.40
C ALA A 9 -1.44 -1.56 -14.87
N GLY A 10 -0.32 -1.68 -15.57
CA GLY A 10 0.86 -2.36 -15.07
C GLY A 10 2.08 -1.50 -15.32
N GLY A 11 3.15 -1.76 -14.60
CA GLY A 11 4.35 -0.98 -14.76
C GLY A 11 5.52 -1.50 -13.98
N TRP A 12 6.62 -0.79 -14.12
CA TRP A 12 7.82 -1.01 -13.33
C TRP A 12 8.57 0.30 -13.15
N GLY A 13 9.47 0.33 -12.18
CA GLY A 13 10.37 1.45 -11.94
C GLY A 13 11.35 1.11 -10.82
N VAL A 14 12.03 2.14 -10.31
CA VAL A 14 13.01 2.00 -9.25
C VAL A 14 12.57 2.77 -8.03
N SER A 15 12.53 2.11 -6.86
CA SER A 15 12.28 2.75 -5.56
C SER A 15 13.48 3.57 -5.10
N ASP A 16 13.28 4.34 -4.04
CA ASP A 16 14.28 5.26 -3.49
C ASP A 16 15.54 4.58 -2.97
N ASP A 17 15.41 3.36 -2.46
CA ASP A 17 16.52 2.50 -2.03
C ASP A 17 17.22 1.79 -3.19
N GLY A 18 16.79 2.03 -4.43
CA GLY A 18 17.38 1.47 -5.64
C GLY A 18 16.80 0.13 -6.08
N ALA A 19 15.82 -0.43 -5.36
CA ALA A 19 15.20 -1.68 -5.77
C ALA A 19 14.28 -1.53 -6.98
N THR A 20 14.21 -2.60 -7.76
CA THR A 20 13.29 -2.68 -8.90
C THR A 20 11.92 -3.10 -8.40
N VAL A 21 10.90 -2.32 -8.76
CA VAL A 21 9.50 -2.58 -8.41
C VAL A 21 8.77 -2.89 -9.70
N THR A 22 8.06 -4.02 -9.75
CA THR A 22 7.14 -4.37 -10.85
C THR A 22 5.75 -4.49 -10.27
N TRP A 23 4.74 -3.91 -10.92
CA TRP A 23 3.41 -3.80 -10.33
C TRP A 23 2.27 -3.88 -11.34
N THR A 24 1.07 -4.17 -10.81
CA THR A 24 -0.20 -4.02 -11.51
C THR A 24 -1.25 -3.43 -10.57
N VAL A 25 -2.10 -2.56 -11.11
CA VAL A 25 -3.29 -2.03 -10.42
C VAL A 25 -4.51 -2.30 -11.29
N ALA A 26 -5.59 -2.78 -10.69
CA ALA A 26 -6.83 -3.09 -11.39
C ALA A 26 -8.06 -2.70 -10.57
N ASP A 27 -8.89 -1.83 -11.14
CA ASP A 27 -10.21 -1.49 -10.64
C ASP A 27 -11.25 -2.53 -11.07
N GLY A 28 -12.09 -2.94 -10.14
CA GLY A 28 -13.14 -3.93 -10.36
C GLY A 28 -14.40 -3.64 -9.54
N ARG A 29 -15.35 -4.58 -9.59
CA ARG A 29 -16.64 -4.45 -8.88
C ARG A 29 -16.51 -4.48 -7.36
N LYS A 30 -15.39 -4.94 -6.82
CA LYS A 30 -15.12 -5.03 -5.38
C LYS A 30 -14.22 -3.90 -4.86
N GLY A 31 -13.79 -2.99 -5.73
CA GLY A 31 -12.78 -1.99 -5.42
C GLY A 31 -11.52 -2.18 -6.25
N ARG A 32 -10.37 -1.79 -5.70
CA ARG A 32 -9.09 -1.73 -6.38
C ARG A 32 -8.14 -2.78 -5.83
N ARG A 33 -7.48 -3.51 -6.74
CA ARG A 33 -6.43 -4.47 -6.42
C ARG A 33 -5.08 -3.92 -6.83
N TRP A 34 -4.14 -3.93 -5.89
CA TRP A 34 -2.77 -3.46 -6.00
C TRP A 34 -1.86 -4.68 -5.88
N ARG A 35 -0.92 -4.86 -6.80
CA ARG A 35 0.05 -5.95 -6.75
C ARG A 35 1.43 -5.42 -7.07
N GLU A 36 2.41 -5.85 -6.30
CA GLU A 36 3.82 -5.58 -6.62
C GLU A 36 4.72 -6.76 -6.30
N VAL A 37 5.88 -6.73 -6.94
CA VAL A 37 7.07 -7.49 -6.56
C VAL A 37 8.21 -6.48 -6.45
N VAL A 38 8.94 -6.52 -5.34
CA VAL A 38 10.14 -5.71 -5.10
C VAL A 38 11.37 -6.60 -5.11
N ASN A 39 12.36 -6.23 -5.92
CA ASN A 39 13.61 -6.96 -6.10
C ASN A 39 14.81 -6.04 -5.83
N ASP A 40 15.69 -6.44 -4.91
CA ASP A 40 16.85 -5.64 -4.46
C ASP A 40 18.16 -5.97 -5.20
N GLY A 41 18.09 -6.72 -6.30
CA GLY A 41 19.23 -7.20 -7.07
C GLY A 41 19.81 -8.53 -6.58
N SER A 42 19.56 -8.92 -5.32
CA SER A 42 19.94 -10.22 -4.77
C SER A 42 18.81 -11.24 -4.88
N GLY A 43 17.56 -10.78 -4.93
CA GLY A 43 16.39 -11.61 -5.07
C GLY A 43 15.10 -10.83 -4.91
N VAL A 44 13.98 -11.55 -4.84
CA VAL A 44 12.69 -10.97 -4.47
C VAL A 44 12.70 -10.70 -2.97
N ARG A 45 12.64 -9.42 -2.60
CA ARG A 45 12.46 -8.98 -1.22
C ARG A 45 11.06 -9.30 -0.74
N HIS A 46 10.06 -8.96 -1.54
CA HIS A 46 8.66 -9.27 -1.27
C HIS A 46 7.77 -9.29 -2.51
N SER A 47 6.63 -9.96 -2.37
CA SER A 47 5.50 -9.94 -3.30
C SER A 47 4.23 -9.58 -2.53
N LEU A 48 3.50 -8.58 -3.00
CA LEU A 48 2.32 -8.01 -2.33
C LEU A 48 1.08 -8.15 -3.20
N LEU A 49 -0.04 -8.49 -2.56
CA LEU A 49 -1.39 -8.20 -2.97
C LEU A 49 -2.01 -7.33 -1.87
N LEU A 50 -2.49 -6.15 -2.23
CA LEU A 50 -3.28 -5.29 -1.35
C LEU A 50 -4.60 -4.97 -2.05
N GLU A 51 -5.70 -4.98 -1.32
CA GLU A 51 -7.02 -4.66 -1.84
C GLU A 51 -7.61 -3.47 -1.08
N SER A 52 -8.17 -2.54 -1.84
CA SER A 52 -8.99 -1.46 -1.32
C SER A 52 -10.44 -1.65 -1.75
N GLY A 53 -11.39 -1.35 -0.86
CA GLY A 53 -12.83 -1.40 -1.14
C GLY A 53 -13.30 -0.32 -2.14
N LEU A 54 -14.60 -0.32 -2.43
CA LEU A 54 -15.23 0.71 -3.28
C LEU A 54 -15.22 2.10 -2.63
N ASP A 55 -15.15 2.15 -1.30
CA ASP A 55 -14.97 3.36 -0.49
C ASP A 55 -13.50 3.80 -0.39
N ARG A 56 -12.62 3.15 -1.15
CA ARG A 56 -11.16 3.34 -1.22
C ARG A 56 -10.38 2.90 0.02
N ARG A 57 -11.04 2.36 1.04
CA ARG A 57 -10.39 1.95 2.29
C ARG A 57 -9.68 0.62 2.13
N PHE A 58 -8.68 0.39 2.99
CA PHE A 58 -8.02 -0.91 3.09
C PHE A 58 -9.05 -2.02 3.38
N SER A 59 -8.90 -3.16 2.70
CA SER A 59 -9.82 -4.30 2.86
C SER A 59 -9.12 -5.63 3.07
N HIS A 60 -7.95 -5.85 2.45
CA HIS A 60 -7.23 -7.11 2.55
C HIS A 60 -5.77 -6.94 2.14
N VAL A 61 -4.89 -7.75 2.73
CA VAL A 61 -3.49 -7.88 2.30
C VAL A 61 -3.05 -9.33 2.29
N GLU A 62 -2.23 -9.68 1.31
CA GLU A 62 -1.36 -10.85 1.30
C GLU A 62 0.06 -10.40 0.95
N LEU A 63 1.00 -10.66 1.84
CA LEU A 63 2.40 -10.30 1.65
C LEU A 63 3.29 -11.54 1.83
N ALA A 64 4.07 -11.85 0.81
CA ALA A 64 5.05 -12.94 0.83
C ALA A 64 6.45 -12.34 0.90
N ARG A 65 7.25 -12.80 1.87
CA ARG A 65 8.61 -12.35 2.17
C ARG A 65 9.48 -13.51 2.62
N ALA A 66 10.78 -13.25 2.76
CA ALA A 66 11.70 -14.23 3.33
C ALA A 66 11.32 -14.65 4.77
N ASP A 67 10.68 -13.75 5.52
CA ASP A 67 10.17 -14.00 6.87
C ASP A 67 8.81 -14.72 6.90
N GLY A 68 8.22 -15.06 5.76
CA GLY A 68 6.99 -15.86 5.70
C GLY A 68 5.84 -15.23 4.92
N LEU A 69 4.62 -15.70 5.24
CA LEU A 69 3.38 -15.27 4.61
C LEU A 69 2.52 -14.49 5.60
N TRP A 70 2.14 -13.30 5.20
CA TRP A 70 1.34 -12.37 5.99
C TRP A 70 -0.02 -12.20 5.35
N THR A 71 -1.07 -12.26 6.16
CA THR A 71 -2.42 -11.85 5.76
C THR A 71 -3.00 -10.95 6.83
N ALA A 72 -3.79 -9.96 6.42
CA ALA A 72 -4.58 -9.14 7.32
C ALA A 72 -5.79 -8.53 6.63
N HIS A 73 -6.87 -8.31 7.38
CA HIS A 73 -8.10 -7.68 6.92
C HIS A 73 -8.84 -7.04 8.11
N PRO A 74 -9.58 -5.95 7.89
CA PRO A 74 -10.45 -5.39 8.92
C PRO A 74 -11.66 -6.29 9.18
N GLU A 75 -12.07 -6.36 10.44
CA GLU A 75 -13.29 -7.01 10.89
C GLU A 75 -14.41 -5.98 11.16
N PRO A 76 -15.69 -6.38 11.14
CA PRO A 76 -16.82 -5.48 11.39
C PRO A 76 -16.82 -4.79 12.77
N ASP A 77 -16.05 -5.31 13.73
CA ASP A 77 -15.92 -4.75 15.07
C ASP A 77 -14.90 -3.59 15.15
N GLY A 78 -14.28 -3.22 14.03
CA GLY A 78 -13.30 -2.13 13.95
C GLY A 78 -11.90 -2.56 14.40
N THR A 79 -11.58 -3.84 14.31
CA THR A 79 -10.25 -4.39 14.54
C THR A 79 -9.63 -4.97 13.26
N LEU A 80 -8.34 -5.23 13.28
CA LEU A 80 -7.60 -5.90 12.22
C LEU A 80 -7.25 -7.32 12.65
N HIS A 81 -7.62 -8.28 11.82
CA HIS A 81 -7.37 -9.70 12.02
C HIS A 81 -6.51 -10.27 10.90
N GLY A 82 -5.77 -11.34 11.17
CA GLY A 82 -4.84 -11.89 10.20
C GLY A 82 -3.89 -12.92 10.78
N HIS A 83 -2.89 -13.30 10.01
CA HIS A 83 -1.84 -14.17 10.49
C HIS A 83 -0.53 -13.96 9.76
N HIS A 84 0.55 -14.28 10.45
CA HIS A 84 1.90 -14.40 9.90
C HIS A 84 2.36 -15.84 10.06
N VAL A 85 2.62 -16.53 8.95
CA VAL A 85 3.09 -17.92 8.93
C VAL A 85 4.57 -17.92 8.62
N ASN A 86 5.39 -18.29 9.60
CA ASN A 86 6.84 -18.42 9.47
C ASN A 86 7.29 -19.78 10.07
N ARG A 87 8.27 -20.41 9.40
CA ARG A 87 8.89 -21.66 9.83
C ARG A 87 9.69 -21.57 11.13
N SER A 88 10.18 -20.40 11.55
CA SER A 88 11.14 -20.27 12.66
C SER A 88 10.52 -20.20 14.07
N ASP A 89 9.28 -19.72 14.23
CA ASP A 89 8.64 -19.48 15.55
C ASP A 89 7.23 -20.10 15.60
N ASP A 90 7.12 -21.37 15.98
CA ASP A 90 5.85 -22.12 16.17
C ASP A 90 4.93 -22.24 14.93
N GLY A 91 5.37 -21.76 13.77
CA GLY A 91 4.69 -21.94 12.48
C GLY A 91 3.71 -20.83 12.14
N VAL A 92 2.97 -20.28 13.11
CA VAL A 92 1.88 -19.33 12.89
C VAL A 92 1.73 -18.34 14.05
N ARG A 93 1.79 -17.04 13.77
CA ARG A 93 1.44 -15.94 14.67
C ARG A 93 0.10 -15.34 14.25
N HIS A 94 -0.87 -15.33 15.16
CA HIS A 94 -2.17 -14.66 14.93
C HIS A 94 -2.01 -13.14 15.08
N ILE A 95 -2.65 -12.36 14.20
CA ILE A 95 -2.85 -10.93 14.34
C ILE A 95 -4.31 -10.76 14.74
N GLU A 96 -4.58 -10.25 15.93
CA GLU A 96 -5.94 -10.19 16.49
C GLU A 96 -6.13 -8.93 17.32
N GLY A 97 -7.29 -8.29 17.16
CA GLY A 97 -7.74 -7.22 18.05
C GLY A 97 -6.95 -5.91 17.94
N LEU A 98 -6.08 -5.73 16.93
CA LEU A 98 -5.46 -4.44 16.67
C LEU A 98 -6.54 -3.45 16.25
N HIS A 99 -6.64 -2.29 16.91
CA HIS A 99 -7.64 -1.29 16.52
C HIS A 99 -7.41 -0.85 15.07
N PHE A 100 -8.47 -0.84 14.26
CA PHE A 100 -8.39 -0.49 12.85
C PHE A 100 -9.72 0.13 12.39
N GLY A 101 -9.88 1.40 12.76
CA GLY A 101 -11.07 2.17 12.41
C GLY A 101 -11.17 2.51 10.91
N PRO A 102 -12.28 3.14 10.49
CA PRO A 102 -12.54 3.48 9.09
C PRO A 102 -11.52 4.42 8.43
N GLU A 103 -10.75 5.16 9.22
CA GLU A 103 -9.71 6.09 8.75
C GLU A 103 -8.30 5.54 8.99
N ALA A 104 -8.18 4.32 9.53
CA ALA A 104 -6.91 3.67 9.72
C ALA A 104 -6.30 3.25 8.37
N VAL A 105 -4.96 3.28 8.32
CA VAL A 105 -4.18 2.97 7.13
C VAL A 105 -3.29 1.76 7.37
N PHE A 106 -3.02 1.00 6.31
CA PHE A 106 -2.13 -0.14 6.35
C PHE A 106 -0.88 0.16 5.53
N ILE A 107 0.29 0.07 6.17
CA ILE A 107 1.58 0.43 5.57
C ILE A 107 2.50 -0.79 5.61
N ILE A 108 3.17 -1.06 4.49
CA ILE A 108 4.26 -2.02 4.41
C ILE A 108 5.54 -1.25 4.14
N GLU A 109 6.50 -1.36 5.04
CA GLU A 109 7.79 -0.70 4.89
C GLU A 109 8.49 -1.21 3.61
N GLY A 110 9.02 -0.29 2.81
CA GLY A 110 9.65 -0.62 1.54
C GLY A 110 8.68 -0.95 0.40
N SER A 111 7.37 -0.76 0.57
CA SER A 111 6.35 -0.92 -0.47
C SER A 111 5.85 0.42 -1.03
N PRO A 112 6.28 0.83 -2.25
CA PRO A 112 5.73 2.02 -2.88
C PRO A 112 4.24 1.89 -3.21
N LEU A 113 3.73 0.68 -3.50
CA LEU A 113 2.29 0.51 -3.72
C LEU A 113 1.47 0.64 -2.45
N SER A 114 1.98 0.18 -1.30
CA SER A 114 1.29 0.38 -0.02
C SER A 114 1.13 1.87 0.26
N LEU A 115 2.19 2.66 0.06
CA LEU A 115 2.15 4.12 0.24
C LEU A 115 1.24 4.81 -0.79
N ALA A 116 1.27 4.39 -2.06
CA ALA A 116 0.36 4.92 -3.07
C ALA A 116 -1.11 4.58 -2.77
N ALA A 117 -1.40 3.40 -2.24
CA ALA A 117 -2.74 3.01 -1.79
C ALA A 117 -3.23 3.91 -0.64
N VAL A 118 -2.35 4.25 0.32
CA VAL A 118 -2.66 5.21 1.39
C VAL A 118 -2.99 6.59 0.82
N ALA A 119 -2.13 7.15 -0.04
CA ALA A 119 -2.38 8.45 -0.67
C ALA A 119 -3.69 8.46 -1.49
N TRP A 120 -3.96 7.39 -2.24
CA TRP A 120 -5.19 7.26 -3.03
C TRP A 120 -6.45 7.17 -2.16
N SER A 121 -6.38 6.43 -1.04
CA SER A 121 -7.46 6.34 -0.05
C SER A 121 -7.76 7.71 0.56
N MET A 122 -6.72 8.37 1.07
CA MET A 122 -6.84 9.62 1.82
C MET A 122 -7.06 10.85 0.94
N GLY A 123 -6.83 10.76 -0.37
CA GLY A 123 -7.03 11.87 -1.30
C GLY A 123 -8.46 12.38 -1.43
N SER A 124 -9.44 11.68 -0.87
CA SER A 124 -10.84 12.15 -0.75
C SER A 124 -11.15 12.82 0.59
N LEU A 125 -10.26 12.70 1.57
CA LEU A 125 -10.44 13.18 2.94
C LEU A 125 -9.52 14.35 3.26
N ILE A 126 -8.35 14.40 2.64
CA ILE A 126 -7.32 15.42 2.89
C ILE A 126 -7.21 16.34 1.67
N GLU A 127 -7.51 17.62 1.87
CA GLU A 127 -7.39 18.65 0.86
C GLU A 127 -5.92 18.99 0.57
N VAL A 128 -5.66 19.55 -0.62
CA VAL A 128 -4.30 19.98 -0.97
C VAL A 128 -3.84 21.12 -0.06
N GLY A 129 -2.66 20.97 0.53
CA GLY A 129 -2.09 21.89 1.50
C GLY A 129 -2.44 21.55 2.95
N ASP A 130 -3.25 20.51 3.17
CA ASP A 130 -3.67 20.08 4.50
C ASP A 130 -3.04 18.75 4.91
N HIS A 131 -3.38 18.30 6.13
CA HIS A 131 -2.88 17.09 6.75
C HIS A 131 -3.93 16.42 7.63
N ALA A 132 -3.72 15.15 7.92
CA ALA A 132 -4.43 14.44 8.98
C ALA A 132 -3.48 13.49 9.70
N ASP A 133 -3.75 13.27 10.99
CA ASP A 133 -3.12 12.18 11.74
C ASP A 133 -4.03 10.95 11.63
N ALA A 134 -3.47 9.83 11.20
CA ALA A 134 -4.19 8.58 11.02
C ALA A 134 -3.52 7.47 11.83
N LEU A 135 -4.33 6.59 12.42
CA LEU A 135 -3.82 5.34 12.95
C LEU A 135 -3.27 4.51 11.79
N ALA A 136 -2.02 4.08 11.89
CA ALA A 136 -1.38 3.20 10.94
C ALA A 136 -1.05 1.87 11.60
N VAL A 137 -1.36 0.77 10.90
CA VAL A 137 -0.73 -0.53 11.18
C VAL A 137 0.38 -0.72 10.17
N VAL A 138 1.60 -0.90 10.67
CA VAL A 138 2.82 -0.96 9.86
C VAL A 138 3.43 -2.35 9.97
N ILE A 139 3.66 -3.01 8.82
CA ILE A 139 4.57 -4.16 8.75
C ILE A 139 5.95 -3.64 8.39
N GLN A 140 6.88 -3.76 9.34
CA GLN A 140 8.28 -3.35 9.19
C GLN A 140 9.07 -4.35 8.36
N LEU A 141 10.22 -3.94 7.81
CA LEU A 141 11.13 -4.78 7.02
C LEU A 141 11.70 -5.96 7.82
N ASP A 142 11.85 -5.81 9.13
CA ASP A 142 12.35 -6.84 10.04
C ASP A 142 11.30 -7.88 10.45
N GLY A 143 10.03 -7.72 10.03
CA GLY A 143 8.94 -8.61 10.40
C GLY A 143 8.19 -8.23 11.69
N ALA A 144 8.46 -7.05 12.25
CA ALA A 144 7.58 -6.47 13.27
C ALA A 144 6.26 -5.98 12.65
N ILE A 145 5.18 -6.06 13.43
CA ILE A 145 3.91 -5.40 13.15
C ILE A 145 3.60 -4.46 14.29
N GLU A 146 3.32 -3.21 13.98
CA GLU A 146 3.17 -2.15 14.97
C GLU A 146 1.94 -1.29 14.65
N SER A 147 1.32 -0.74 15.71
CA SER A 147 0.28 0.29 15.58
C SER A 147 0.87 1.62 16.04
N THR A 148 0.81 2.62 15.18
CA THR A 148 1.35 3.96 15.41
C THR A 148 0.41 5.02 14.85
N THR A 149 0.62 6.28 15.19
CA THR A 149 -0.07 7.39 14.54
C THR A 149 0.86 8.00 13.51
N GLU A 150 0.45 8.00 12.25
CA GLU A 150 1.20 8.60 11.16
C GLU A 150 0.55 9.90 10.71
N ARG A 151 1.38 10.91 10.51
CA ARG A 151 0.97 12.17 9.91
C ARG A 151 0.96 12.02 8.39
N LEU A 152 -0.17 12.34 7.76
CA LEU A 152 -0.36 12.29 6.32
C LEU A 152 -0.50 13.71 5.80
N ASP A 153 0.51 14.24 5.11
CA ASP A 153 0.44 15.58 4.50
C ASP A 153 0.18 15.46 2.99
N ARG A 154 -0.84 16.15 2.48
CA ARG A 154 -1.08 16.27 1.04
C ARG A 154 -0.50 17.58 0.53
N ARG A 155 0.73 17.54 0.00
CA ARG A 155 1.46 18.75 -0.43
C ARG A 155 0.97 19.31 -1.76
N SER A 156 0.57 18.44 -2.68
CA SER A 156 -0.01 18.82 -3.96
C SER A 156 -1.08 17.81 -4.39
N ALA A 157 -1.61 17.95 -5.60
CA ALA A 157 -2.50 16.93 -6.17
C ALA A 157 -1.82 15.55 -6.28
N THR A 158 -0.49 15.53 -6.46
CA THR A 158 0.31 14.34 -6.76
C THR A 158 1.35 14.00 -5.69
N ILE A 159 1.72 14.95 -4.82
CA ILE A 159 2.80 14.79 -3.83
C ILE A 159 2.23 14.66 -2.43
N TRP A 160 2.66 13.61 -1.73
CA TRP A 160 2.26 13.26 -0.37
C TRP A 160 3.46 12.99 0.52
N HIS A 161 3.31 13.23 1.82
CA HIS A 161 4.20 12.71 2.86
C HIS A 161 3.40 11.79 3.78
N VAL A 162 4.02 10.68 4.17
CA VAL A 162 3.46 9.70 5.10
C VAL A 162 4.51 9.50 6.20
N GLY A 163 4.18 9.94 7.41
CA GLY A 163 5.11 9.94 8.54
C GLY A 163 6.35 10.80 8.29
N GLU A 164 7.46 10.37 8.87
CA GLU A 164 8.80 10.94 8.65
C GLU A 164 9.45 10.46 7.33
N GLY A 165 8.68 9.78 6.49
CA GLY A 165 9.13 9.24 5.22
C GLY A 165 9.44 10.33 4.18
N ARG A 166 10.08 9.88 3.10
CA ARG A 166 10.29 10.72 1.91
C ARG A 166 8.96 11.03 1.22
N PRO A 167 8.87 12.17 0.50
CA PRO A 167 7.70 12.44 -0.31
C PRO A 167 7.48 11.32 -1.31
N ILE A 168 6.23 10.89 -1.44
CA ILE A 168 5.77 9.98 -2.49
C ILE A 168 5.04 10.79 -3.55
N GLU A 169 5.22 10.39 -4.81
CA GLU A 169 4.50 10.97 -5.94
C GLU A 169 3.57 9.93 -6.55
N ILE A 170 2.32 10.32 -6.76
CA ILE A 170 1.28 9.53 -7.44
C ILE A 170 0.72 10.31 -8.63
N ASP A 171 0.30 9.61 -9.69
CA ASP A 171 -0.39 10.25 -10.80
C ASP A 171 -1.88 10.53 -10.49
N GLU A 172 -2.61 11.10 -11.45
CA GLU A 172 -4.06 11.38 -11.32
C GLU A 172 -4.91 10.13 -11.07
N ALA A 173 -4.40 8.95 -11.45
CA ALA A 173 -5.04 7.67 -11.19
C ALA A 173 -4.70 7.10 -9.81
N GLY A 174 -3.78 7.71 -9.06
CA GLY A 174 -3.26 7.23 -7.78
C GLY A 174 -2.17 6.16 -7.92
N LEU A 175 -1.52 6.05 -9.08
CA LEU A 175 -0.46 5.09 -9.34
C LEU A 175 0.90 5.68 -8.92
N PRO A 176 1.81 4.89 -8.34
CA PRO A 176 3.12 5.38 -7.91
C PRO A 176 3.98 5.84 -9.10
N MET A 177 4.52 7.04 -8.99
CA MET A 177 5.47 7.62 -9.95
C MET A 177 6.90 7.32 -9.52
N LEU A 178 7.39 6.13 -9.88
CA LEU A 178 8.73 5.68 -9.55
C LEU A 178 9.80 6.29 -10.46
N ARG A 179 11.06 6.28 -10.01
CA ARG A 179 12.18 6.70 -10.84
C ARG A 179 12.31 5.77 -12.06
N GLY A 180 12.36 6.37 -13.25
CA GLY A 180 12.41 5.62 -14.50
C GLY A 180 11.14 4.81 -14.79
N ALA A 181 10.01 5.21 -14.19
CA ALA A 181 8.75 4.48 -14.31
C ALA A 181 8.34 4.28 -15.78
N GLN A 182 7.85 3.08 -16.05
CA GLN A 182 7.16 2.71 -17.28
C GLN A 182 5.76 2.25 -16.89
N ILE A 183 4.75 2.99 -17.35
CA ILE A 183 3.34 2.68 -17.10
C ILE A 183 2.71 2.22 -18.40
N ARG A 184 2.01 1.08 -18.35
CA ARG A 184 1.29 0.48 -19.47
C ARG A 184 -0.18 0.35 -19.08
N PRO A 185 -1.10 1.08 -19.73
CA PRO A 185 -2.51 0.81 -19.60
C PRO A 185 -2.80 -0.59 -20.17
N LEU A 186 -3.48 -1.42 -19.39
CA LEU A 186 -3.92 -2.76 -19.77
C LEU A 186 -5.39 -2.74 -20.22
N GLU A 187 -6.18 -1.82 -19.67
CA GLU A 187 -7.59 -1.57 -20.00
C GLU A 187 -7.90 -0.09 -19.74
N ARG A 188 -8.71 0.53 -20.61
CA ARG A 188 -9.16 1.93 -20.50
C ARG A 188 -10.68 1.97 -20.39
N ARG A 189 -11.21 3.00 -19.73
CA ARG A 189 -12.65 3.27 -19.59
C ARG A 189 -13.03 4.49 -20.40
#